data_AF-A0A859FFR3-F1
#
_entry.id   AF-A0A859FFR3-F1
#
_cell.length_a   1.000
_cell.length_b   1.000
_cell.length_c   1.000
_cell.angle_alpha   90.00
_cell.angle_beta   90.00
_cell.angle_gamma   90.00
#
_symmetry.space_group_name_H-M   'P 1'
#
loop_
_entity.id
_entity.type
_entity.pdbx_description
1 polymer ?
#
loop_
_entity_poly.entity_id
_entity_poly.type
_entity_poly.pdbx_seq_one_letter_code
_entity_poly.pdbx_strand_id
1 'polypeptide(L)'
;MAKKLTEKQLQAIELISTYRKPKLTYREVADKVGVSEQTLRRWRQDNEFYVELKEEIVRRTVLDLPDVYHSMVDEAINKRNAAMTKLLLQSHSMLTDKTKIETFEVPRPEIDVDELKAMTERFKSGTDTSDEPRENVQLTLQIPPKL
;
A
#
# COMPACT_ATOMS: atom_id res chain seq x y z
N MET A 1 13.48 -9.43 -20.25
CA MET A 1 14.63 -9.95 -19.49
C MET A 1 14.86 -8.99 -18.34
N ALA A 2 14.71 -9.43 -17.08
CA ALA A 2 14.98 -8.58 -15.92
C ALA A 2 16.45 -8.17 -15.94
N LYS A 3 16.73 -6.88 -15.84
CA LYS A 3 18.10 -6.38 -15.88
C LYS A 3 18.72 -6.76 -14.53
N LYS A 4 19.73 -7.62 -14.56
CA LYS A 4 20.39 -8.07 -13.34
C LYS A 4 21.02 -6.87 -12.65
N LEU A 5 20.75 -6.73 -11.35
CA LEU A 5 21.36 -5.69 -10.53
C LEU A 5 22.88 -5.81 -10.58
N THR A 6 23.54 -4.66 -10.60
CA THR A 6 25.00 -4.60 -10.58
C THR A 6 25.52 -4.90 -9.19
N GLU A 7 26.76 -5.39 -9.10
CA GLU A 7 27.43 -5.67 -7.82
C GLU A 7 27.38 -4.48 -6.85
N LYS A 8 27.60 -3.26 -7.35
CA LYS A 8 27.50 -2.03 -6.55
C LYS A 8 26.09 -1.76 -6.03
N GLN A 9 25.06 -2.10 -6.81
CA GLN A 9 23.67 -1.98 -6.35
C GLN A 9 23.37 -2.97 -5.22
N LEU A 10 23.85 -4.21 -5.33
CA LEU A 10 23.68 -5.21 -4.27
C LEU A 10 24.39 -4.80 -2.97
N GLN A 11 25.63 -4.30 -3.06
CA GLN A 11 26.35 -3.77 -1.90
C GLN A 11 25.64 -2.56 -1.26
N ALA A 12 25.09 -1.66 -2.08
CA ALA A 12 24.27 -0.56 -1.57
C ALA A 12 23.02 -1.06 -0.86
N ILE A 13 22.34 -2.07 -1.42
CA ILE A 13 21.16 -2.70 -0.81
C ILE A 13 21.51 -3.29 0.55
N GLU A 14 22.61 -4.05 0.66
CA GLU A 14 23.07 -4.62 1.92
C GLU A 14 23.35 -3.57 3.00
N LEU A 15 24.02 -2.47 2.61
CA LEU A 15 24.32 -1.38 3.53
C LEU A 15 23.06 -0.66 4.01
N ILE A 16 22.09 -0.45 3.13
CA ILE A 16 20.83 0.23 3.44
C ILE A 16 19.88 -0.66 4.24
N SER A 17 19.84 -1.96 3.96
CA SER A 17 18.93 -2.92 4.59
C SER A 17 19.37 -3.36 5.99
N THR A 18 20.58 -3.01 6.41
CA THR A 18 21.10 -3.37 7.74
C THR A 18 20.46 -2.51 8.83
N TYR A 19 19.50 -3.07 9.56
CA TYR A 19 18.76 -2.41 10.64
C TYR A 19 19.61 -2.14 11.92
N ARG A 20 20.58 -3.01 12.23
CA ARG A 20 21.36 -2.97 13.48
C ARG A 20 22.53 -1.97 13.51
N LYS A 21 22.83 -1.29 12.40
CA LYS A 21 23.91 -0.30 12.33
C LYS A 21 23.35 1.12 12.50
N PRO A 22 24.14 2.09 13.00
CA PRO A 22 23.73 3.49 12.93
C PRO A 22 23.35 3.81 11.49
N LYS A 23 22.20 4.48 11.31
CA LYS A 23 21.67 4.81 9.98
C LYS A 23 22.73 5.62 9.22
N LEU A 24 23.42 4.94 8.30
CA LEU A 24 24.35 5.60 7.39
C LEU A 24 23.55 6.57 6.53
N THR A 25 24.06 7.77 6.37
CA THR A 25 23.51 8.72 5.42
C THR A 25 23.69 8.18 4.00
N TYR A 26 22.83 8.57 3.06
CA TYR A 26 22.97 8.14 1.66
C TYR A 26 24.30 8.56 1.05
N ARG A 27 24.86 9.68 1.51
CA ARG A 27 26.21 10.12 1.13
C ARG A 27 27.26 9.10 1.56
N GLU A 28 27.25 8.68 2.83
CA GLU A 28 28.21 7.68 3.33
C GLU A 28 28.03 6.31 2.67
N VAL A 29 26.80 5.91 2.35
CA VAL A 29 26.56 4.68 1.58
C VAL A 29 27.15 4.81 0.18
N ALA A 30 26.92 5.94 -0.50
CA ALA A 30 27.47 6.19 -1.83
C ALA A 30 29.02 6.19 -1.81
N ASP A 31 29.63 6.81 -0.81
CA ASP A 31 31.07 6.84 -0.60
C ASP A 31 31.64 5.42 -0.39
N LYS A 32 30.98 4.60 0.43
CA LYS A 32 31.40 3.20 0.69
C LYS A 32 31.29 2.30 -0.54
N VAL A 33 30.29 2.52 -1.37
CA VAL A 33 30.04 1.74 -2.59
C VAL A 33 30.86 2.28 -3.78
N GLY A 34 31.46 3.47 -3.64
CA GLY A 34 32.23 4.13 -4.68
C GLY A 34 31.35 4.61 -5.85
N VAL A 35 30.24 5.28 -5.53
CA VAL A 35 29.34 5.94 -6.49
C VAL A 35 28.98 7.35 -6.03
N SER A 36 28.45 8.18 -6.93
CA SER A 36 27.93 9.49 -6.53
C SER A 36 26.60 9.37 -5.77
N GLU A 37 26.31 10.31 -4.87
CA GLU A 37 25.01 10.36 -4.19
C GLU A 37 23.85 10.47 -5.20
N GLN A 38 24.04 11.19 -6.31
CA GLN A 38 23.04 11.31 -7.38
C GLN A 38 22.74 9.96 -8.04
N THR A 39 23.76 9.12 -8.23
CA THR A 39 23.61 7.76 -8.75
C THR A 39 22.75 6.92 -7.81
N LEU A 40 23.03 6.97 -6.50
CA LEU A 40 22.26 6.23 -5.50
C LEU A 40 20.80 6.72 -5.43
N ARG A 41 20.56 8.03 -5.54
CA ARG A 41 19.21 8.61 -5.62
C ARG A 41 18.45 8.10 -6.85
N ARG A 42 19.10 8.02 -8.01
CA ARG A 42 18.51 7.48 -9.24
C ARG A 42 18.14 6.01 -9.10
N TRP A 43 19.00 5.19 -8.51
CA TRP A 43 18.70 3.77 -8.29
C TRP A 43 17.47 3.56 -7.42
N ARG A 44 17.24 4.41 -6.41
CA ARG A 44 16.04 4.30 -5.58
C ARG A 44 14.72 4.60 -6.30
N GLN A 45 14.79 5.28 -7.44
CA GLN A 45 13.63 5.52 -8.31
C GLN A 45 13.44 4.38 -9.32
N ASP A 46 14.43 3.50 -9.46
CA ASP A 46 14.35 2.31 -10.29
C ASP A 46 13.53 1.23 -9.55
N ASN A 47 12.56 0.65 -10.25
CA ASN A 47 11.65 -0.33 -9.69
C ASN A 47 12.40 -1.63 -9.32
N GLU A 48 13.33 -2.08 -10.15
CA GLU A 48 14.08 -3.33 -9.89
C GLU A 48 14.92 -3.23 -8.61
N PHE A 49 15.60 -2.10 -8.43
CA PHE A 49 16.39 -1.85 -7.22
C PHE A 49 15.50 -1.72 -5.98
N TYR A 50 14.35 -1.04 -6.10
CA TYR A 50 13.42 -0.87 -5.00
C TYR A 50 12.80 -2.19 -4.54
N VAL A 51 12.41 -3.05 -5.49
CA VAL A 51 11.86 -4.38 -5.20
C VAL A 51 12.89 -5.23 -4.44
N GLU A 52 14.11 -5.35 -4.95
CA GLU A 52 15.16 -6.13 -4.28
C GLU A 52 15.51 -5.56 -2.90
N LEU A 53 15.60 -4.23 -2.78
CA LEU A 53 15.82 -3.59 -1.48
C LEU A 53 14.73 -3.95 -0.48
N LYS A 54 13.46 -3.91 -0.91
CA LYS A 54 12.32 -4.26 -0.06
C LYS A 54 12.37 -5.73 0.35
N GLU A 55 12.64 -6.63 -0.59
CA GLU A 55 12.78 -8.06 -0.30
C GLU A 55 13.91 -8.32 0.70
N GLU A 56 15.06 -7.69 0.53
CA GLU A 56 16.19 -7.85 1.44
C GLU A 56 15.89 -7.32 2.85
N ILE A 57 15.18 -6.18 2.95
CA ILE A 57 14.70 -5.66 4.24
C ILE A 57 13.76 -6.68 4.90
N VAL A 58 12.83 -7.27 4.15
CA VAL A 58 11.90 -8.28 4.68
C VAL A 58 12.67 -9.52 5.13
N ARG A 59 13.58 -10.05 4.31
CA ARG A 59 14.42 -11.22 4.65
C ARG A 59 15.16 -11.00 5.97
N ARG A 60 15.77 -9.82 6.14
CA ARG A 60 16.49 -9.47 7.39
C ARG A 60 15.55 -9.30 8.58
N THR A 61 14.41 -8.64 8.39
CA THR A 61 13.43 -8.42 9.47
C THR A 61 12.84 -9.74 9.96
N VAL A 62 12.64 -10.72 9.07
CA VAL A 62 12.18 -12.06 9.46
C VAL A 62 13.15 -12.74 10.44
N LEU A 63 14.46 -12.52 10.28
CA LEU A 63 15.47 -13.07 11.20
C LEU A 63 15.42 -12.44 12.59
N ASP A 64 14.97 -11.19 12.68
CA ASP A 64 14.81 -10.46 13.94
C ASP A 64 13.45 -10.75 14.62
N LEU A 65 12.51 -11.43 13.95
CA LEU A 65 11.19 -11.73 14.53
C LEU A 65 11.24 -12.47 15.87
N PRO A 66 12.14 -13.46 16.10
CA PRO A 66 12.26 -14.09 17.42
C PRO A 66 12.59 -13.09 18.54
N ASP A 67 13.50 -12.15 18.29
CA ASP A 67 13.90 -11.11 19.25
C ASP A 67 12.73 -10.14 19.53
N VAL A 68 11.95 -9.82 18.48
CA VAL A 68 10.73 -9.01 18.60
C VAL A 68 9.69 -9.74 19.46
N TYR A 69 9.45 -11.03 19.19
CA TYR A 69 8.53 -11.85 19.99
C TYR A 69 8.96 -11.93 21.46
N HIS A 70 10.26 -12.12 21.72
CA HIS A 70 10.79 -12.13 23.07
C HIS A 70 10.53 -10.80 23.80
N SER A 71 10.82 -9.68 23.13
CA SER A 71 10.57 -8.34 23.67
C SER A 71 9.08 -8.08 23.94
N MET A 72 8.20 -8.57 23.08
CA MET A 72 6.74 -8.49 23.27
C MET A 72 6.28 -9.28 24.50
N VAL A 73 6.81 -10.50 24.70
CA VAL A 73 6.52 -11.32 25.88
C VAL A 73 7.01 -10.63 27.15
N ASP A 74 8.24 -10.09 27.13
CA ASP A 74 8.80 -9.36 28.27
C ASP A 74 7.97 -8.12 28.64
N GLU A 75 7.50 -7.35 27.66
CA GLU A 75 6.59 -6.23 27.91
C GLU A 75 5.25 -6.69 28.51
N ALA A 76 4.67 -7.77 27.98
CA ALA A 76 3.41 -8.30 28.47
C ALA A 76 3.51 -8.73 29.94
N ILE A 77 4.60 -9.42 30.31
CA ILE A 77 4.82 -9.95 31.67
C ILE A 77 5.29 -8.85 32.63
N ASN A 78 6.41 -8.20 32.31
CA ASN A 78 7.11 -7.33 33.26
C ASN A 78 6.44 -5.97 33.41
N LYS A 79 5.95 -5.40 32.30
CA LYS A 79 5.20 -4.12 32.32
C LYS A 79 3.70 -4.31 32.55
N ARG A 80 3.23 -5.56 32.65
CA ARG A 80 1.82 -5.93 32.81
C ARG A 80 0.94 -5.28 31.74
N ASN A 81 1.43 -5.24 30.50
CA ASN A 81 0.75 -4.59 29.38
C ASN A 81 -0.29 -5.53 28.75
N ALA A 82 -1.55 -5.38 29.15
CA ALA A 82 -2.67 -6.19 28.64
C ALA A 82 -2.89 -6.06 27.12
N ALA A 83 -2.56 -4.92 26.51
CA ALA A 83 -2.65 -4.75 25.06
C ALA A 83 -1.62 -5.63 24.33
N MET A 84 -0.41 -5.75 24.90
CA MET A 84 0.63 -6.63 24.37
C MET A 84 0.24 -8.10 24.53
N THR A 85 -0.34 -8.48 25.67
CA THR A 85 -0.89 -9.83 25.86
C THR A 85 -1.98 -10.14 24.85
N LYS A 86 -2.91 -9.21 24.60
CA LYS A 86 -3.96 -9.37 23.58
C LYS A 86 -3.35 -9.59 22.19
N LEU A 87 -2.33 -8.81 21.82
CA LEU A 87 -1.66 -8.92 20.53
C LEU A 87 -0.97 -10.29 20.36
N LEU A 88 -0.29 -10.79 21.39
CA LEU A 88 0.32 -12.12 21.40
C LEU A 88 -0.73 -13.24 21.26
N LEU A 89 -1.88 -13.11 21.93
CA LEU A 89 -2.96 -14.09 21.79
C LEU A 89 -3.60 -14.03 20.39
N GLN A 90 -3.74 -12.84 19.81
CA GLN A 90 -4.20 -12.67 18.43
C GLN A 90 -3.21 -13.28 17.42
N SER A 91 -1.89 -13.12 17.62
CA SER A 91 -0.88 -13.66 16.69
C SER A 91 -0.85 -15.20 16.67
N HIS A 92 -1.24 -15.85 17.77
CA HIS A 92 -1.44 -17.30 17.85
C HIS A 92 -2.85 -17.76 17.46
N SER A 93 -3.69 -16.87 16.90
CA SER A 93 -5.09 -17.16 16.53
C SER A 93 -5.96 -17.63 17.69
N MET A 94 -5.60 -17.27 18.93
CA MET A 94 -6.34 -17.65 20.15
C MET A 94 -7.51 -16.70 20.44
N LEU A 95 -7.60 -15.59 19.73
CA LEU A 95 -8.68 -14.61 19.82
C LEU A 95 -9.34 -14.45 18.45
N THR A 96 -10.65 -14.60 18.40
CA THR A 96 -11.46 -14.31 17.21
C THR A 96 -12.27 -13.04 17.46
N ASP A 97 -12.14 -12.07 16.57
CA ASP A 97 -13.00 -10.90 16.60
C ASP A 97 -14.41 -11.29 16.12
N LYS A 98 -15.40 -11.18 17.01
CA LYS A 98 -16.79 -11.46 16.67
C LYS A 98 -17.38 -10.24 15.96
N THR A 99 -17.36 -10.23 14.63
CA THR A 99 -18.10 -9.24 13.84
C THR A 99 -19.55 -9.68 13.72
N LYS A 100 -20.47 -8.99 14.40
CA LYS A 100 -21.90 -9.14 14.15
C LYS A 100 -22.22 -8.43 12.83
N ILE A 101 -22.44 -9.20 11.77
CA ILE A 101 -22.94 -8.67 10.50
C ILE A 101 -24.46 -8.67 10.63
N GLU A 102 -25.02 -7.51 10.91
CA GLU A 102 -26.45 -7.28 10.71
C GLU A 102 -26.66 -7.04 9.22
N THR A 103 -27.14 -8.07 8.52
CA THR A 103 -27.55 -7.94 7.13
C THR A 103 -28.86 -7.16 7.10
N PHE A 104 -28.77 -5.88 6.77
CA PHE A 104 -29.95 -5.11 6.40
C PHE A 104 -30.34 -5.54 4.98
N GLU A 105 -31.45 -6.26 4.86
CA GLU A 105 -32.08 -6.49 3.56
C GLU A 105 -32.55 -5.14 3.03
N VAL A 106 -31.76 -4.55 2.12
CA VAL A 106 -32.23 -3.40 1.34
C VAL A 106 -33.33 -3.95 0.42
N PRO A 107 -34.57 -3.41 0.46
CA PRO A 107 -35.59 -3.80 -0.49
C PRO A 107 -35.04 -3.53 -1.89
N ARG A 108 -34.80 -4.57 -2.68
CA ARG A 108 -34.47 -4.38 -4.09
C ARG A 108 -35.71 -3.77 -4.73
N PRO A 109 -35.64 -2.57 -5.34
CA PRO A 109 -36.70 -2.17 -6.25
C PRO A 109 -36.80 -3.27 -7.31
N GLU A 110 -38.02 -3.79 -7.52
CA GLU A 110 -38.30 -4.69 -8.64
C GLU A 110 -37.84 -3.99 -9.91
N ILE A 111 -36.74 -4.46 -10.49
CA ILE A 111 -36.22 -3.88 -11.72
C ILE A 111 -37.13 -4.40 -12.83
N ASP A 112 -38.02 -3.52 -13.31
CA ASP A 112 -38.92 -3.84 -14.41
C ASP A 112 -38.10 -4.02 -15.70
N VAL A 113 -38.01 -5.28 -16.13
CA VAL A 113 -37.15 -5.72 -17.22
C VAL A 113 -37.62 -5.17 -18.57
N ASP A 114 -38.88 -4.73 -18.64
CA ASP A 114 -39.49 -4.20 -19.85
C ASP A 114 -39.04 -2.75 -20.11
N GLU A 115 -38.83 -1.94 -19.06
CA GLU A 115 -38.25 -0.59 -19.20
C GLU A 115 -36.81 -0.66 -19.70
N LEU A 116 -36.01 -1.61 -19.20
CA LEU A 116 -34.62 -1.81 -19.61
C LEU A 116 -34.50 -2.25 -21.08
N LYS A 117 -35.41 -3.10 -21.56
CA LYS A 117 -35.48 -3.49 -22.97
C LYS A 117 -35.84 -2.30 -23.86
N ALA A 118 -36.85 -1.52 -23.48
CA ALA A 118 -37.26 -0.31 -24.20
C ALA A 118 -36.12 0.73 -24.29
N MET A 119 -35.33 0.88 -23.22
CA MET A 119 -34.17 1.76 -23.20
C MET A 119 -33.08 1.28 -24.17
N THR A 120 -32.83 -0.04 -24.22
CA THR A 120 -31.83 -0.64 -25.10
C THR A 120 -32.19 -0.51 -26.58
N GLU A 121 -33.49 -0.56 -26.92
CA GLU A 121 -33.97 -0.36 -28.30
C GLU A 121 -33.82 1.08 -28.77
N ARG A 122 -34.04 2.08 -27.89
CA ARG A 122 -33.78 3.50 -28.19
C ARG A 122 -32.32 3.77 -28.50
N PHE A 123 -31.39 3.08 -27.82
CA PHE A 123 -29.96 3.21 -28.10
C PHE A 123 -29.51 2.48 -29.37
N LYS A 124 -30.31 1.55 -29.90
CA LYS A 124 -29.99 0.80 -31.13
C LYS A 124 -30.54 1.44 -32.41
N SER A 125 -31.54 2.33 -32.32
CA SER A 125 -32.25 2.87 -33.50
C SER A 125 -31.90 4.32 -33.90
N GLY A 126 -30.85 4.93 -33.32
CA GLY A 126 -30.45 6.30 -33.67
C GLY A 126 -28.95 6.43 -33.94
N THR A 127 -28.57 6.42 -35.22
CA THR A 127 -27.28 6.87 -35.74
C THR A 127 -27.01 8.35 -35.43
N ASP A 128 -25.72 8.66 -35.26
CA ASP A 128 -25.05 9.93 -35.56
C ASP A 128 -25.93 11.14 -35.91
N THR A 129 -25.90 12.15 -35.04
CA THR A 129 -26.06 13.56 -35.42
C THR A 129 -25.08 14.38 -34.60
N SER A 130 -23.87 14.50 -35.12
CA SER A 130 -22.96 15.62 -34.84
C SER A 130 -23.50 16.88 -35.56
N ASP A 131 -23.87 17.93 -34.81
CA ASP A 131 -23.43 19.32 -35.04
C ASP A 131 -24.15 20.35 -34.11
N GLU A 132 -23.37 20.85 -33.13
CA GLU A 132 -23.29 22.19 -32.48
C GLU A 132 -24.51 22.99 -31.93
N PRO A 133 -24.33 23.93 -30.96
CA PRO A 133 -23.09 24.48 -30.38
C PRO A 133 -22.94 24.28 -28.85
N ARG A 134 -21.69 24.30 -28.38
CA ARG A 134 -21.37 24.32 -26.93
C ARG A 134 -21.64 25.70 -26.37
N GLU A 135 -22.83 25.90 -25.81
CA GLU A 135 -23.11 27.05 -24.96
C GLU A 135 -22.37 26.86 -23.62
N ASN A 136 -21.45 27.79 -23.34
CA ASN A 136 -20.71 27.86 -22.09
C ASN A 136 -21.67 28.09 -20.91
N VAL A 137 -22.09 27.02 -20.23
CA VAL A 137 -22.72 27.13 -18.92
C VAL A 137 -21.63 27.10 -17.86
N GLN A 138 -21.28 28.29 -17.36
CA GLN A 138 -20.46 28.45 -16.16
C GLN A 138 -21.18 27.80 -14.97
N LEU A 139 -20.74 26.62 -14.54
CA LEU A 139 -21.15 26.04 -13.26
C LEU A 139 -20.23 26.59 -12.17
N THR A 140 -20.68 27.66 -11.51
CA THR A 140 -20.16 28.10 -10.22
C THR A 140 -20.25 26.96 -9.21
N LEU A 141 -19.10 26.41 -8.83
CA LEU A 141 -18.95 25.51 -7.68
C LEU A 141 -19.24 26.29 -6.40
N GLN A 142 -20.47 26.20 -5.90
CA GLN A 142 -20.77 26.55 -4.51
C GLN A 142 -20.19 25.47 -3.59
N ILE A 143 -19.04 25.76 -3.01
CA ILE A 143 -18.46 25.00 -1.90
C ILE A 143 -19.14 25.50 -0.62
N PRO A 144 -19.87 24.65 0.15
CA PRO A 144 -20.43 25.09 1.43
C PRO A 144 -19.31 25.30 2.47
N PRO A 145 -19.44 26.30 3.36
CA PRO A 145 -18.43 26.59 4.37
C PRO A 145 -18.35 25.47 5.41
N LYS A 146 -17.12 25.11 5.78
CA LYS A 146 -16.81 24.19 6.88
C LYS A 146 -17.28 24.78 8.20
N LEU A 147 -18.02 23.98 8.98
CA LEU A 147 -18.22 24.17 10.41
C LEU A 147 -16.92 23.91 11.18
#